data_AF-A0AAW2UMT9-F1
#
_entry.id   AF-A0AAW2UMT9-F1
#
_cell.length_a   1.000
_cell.length_b   1.000
_cell.length_c   1.000
_cell.angle_alpha   90.00
_cell.angle_beta   90.00
_cell.angle_gamma   90.00
#
_symmetry.space_group_name_H-M   'P 1'
#
loop_
_entity.id
_entity.type
_entity.pdbx_description
1 polymer ?
#
loop_
_entity_poly.entity_id
_entity_poly.type
_entity_poly.pdbx_seq_one_letter_code
_entity_poly.pdbx_strand_id
1 'polypeptide(L)'
;MESTAGVPERVTVFKTPRDSEKNATQLIHRWQYVAPNFEEDLFLRVLATRITTSEGMMTIRATFNSVFLGGIDRLLALMQEKFPELCLEREECTEMSWIQSILFNADFP
;
A
#
# COMPACT_ATOMS: atom_id res chain seq x y z
N MET A 1 -13.63 0.07 -29.04
CA MET A 1 -14.55 -0.33 -27.95
C MET A 1 -13.88 0.06 -26.66
N GLU A 2 -14.37 1.11 -26.00
CA GLU A 2 -14.01 1.34 -24.59
C GLU A 2 -14.59 0.18 -23.79
N SER A 3 -13.75 -0.73 -23.34
CA SER A 3 -14.15 -1.66 -22.29
C SER A 3 -14.24 -0.84 -21.02
N THR A 4 -15.45 -0.55 -20.54
CA THR A 4 -15.62 -0.12 -19.15
C THR A 4 -15.24 -1.32 -18.29
N ALA A 5 -13.99 -1.36 -17.82
CA ALA A 5 -13.54 -2.39 -16.89
C ALA A 5 -14.45 -2.33 -15.66
N GLY A 6 -15.08 -3.46 -15.32
CA GLY A 6 -15.95 -3.55 -14.16
C GLY A 6 -15.14 -3.38 -12.89
N VAL A 7 -15.57 -2.48 -12.01
CA VAL A 7 -14.91 -2.26 -10.72
C VAL A 7 -15.86 -2.69 -9.60
N PRO A 8 -15.38 -3.42 -8.57
CA PRO A 8 -16.20 -3.79 -7.42
C PRO A 8 -16.79 -2.58 -6.69
N GLU A 9 -17.97 -2.76 -6.08
CA GLU A 9 -18.62 -1.72 -5.28
C GLU A 9 -17.76 -1.28 -4.09
N ARG A 10 -17.02 -2.22 -3.50
CA ARG A 10 -16.08 -2.00 -2.40
C ARG A 10 -14.68 -2.47 -2.79
N VAL A 11 -13.71 -1.62 -2.48
CA VAL A 11 -12.27 -1.90 -2.61
C VAL A 11 -11.61 -1.72 -1.25
N THR A 12 -10.48 -2.38 -1.04
CA THR A 12 -9.67 -2.21 0.18
C THR A 12 -8.46 -1.34 -0.12
N VAL A 13 -8.17 -0.37 0.73
CA VAL A 13 -6.96 0.46 0.67
C VAL A 13 -6.17 0.32 1.97
N PHE A 14 -4.86 0.55 1.89
CA PHE A 14 -4.02 0.77 3.07
C PHE A 14 -2.95 1.82 2.77
N LYS A 15 -2.41 2.41 3.84
CA LYS A 15 -1.28 3.34 3.80
C LYS A 15 -0.39 3.11 5.02
N THR A 16 0.78 2.54 4.79
CA THR A 16 1.67 2.04 5.84
C THR A 16 3.03 2.74 5.75
N PRO A 17 3.26 3.80 6.56
CA PRO A 17 4.56 4.45 6.66
C PRO A 17 5.57 3.59 7.44
N ARG A 18 6.81 3.56 6.96
CA ARG A 18 7.95 2.89 7.58
C ARG A 18 9.11 3.88 7.68
N ASP A 19 9.49 4.22 8.91
CA ASP A 19 10.35 5.38 9.22
C ASP A 19 11.80 5.01 9.53
N SER A 20 12.05 3.76 9.92
CA SER A 20 13.41 3.28 10.16
C SER A 20 14.11 3.08 8.83
N GLU A 21 15.16 3.87 8.55
CA GLU A 21 15.88 3.85 7.26
C GLU A 21 16.34 2.45 6.85
N LYS A 22 16.88 1.67 7.80
CA LYS A 22 17.33 0.29 7.55
C LYS A 22 16.15 -0.63 7.20
N ASN A 23 15.04 -0.54 7.94
CA ASN A 23 13.85 -1.34 7.68
C ASN A 23 13.18 -0.92 6.36
N ALA A 24 13.03 0.38 6.12
CA ALA A 24 12.45 0.95 4.91
C ALA A 24 13.21 0.52 3.65
N THR A 25 14.54 0.58 3.66
CA THR A 25 15.36 0.18 2.51
C THR A 25 15.25 -1.33 2.22
N GLN A 26 15.21 -2.16 3.27
CA GLN A 26 15.02 -3.60 3.13
C GLN A 26 13.63 -3.94 2.56
N LEU A 27 12.58 -3.26 3.03
CA LEU A 27 11.21 -3.43 2.54
C LEU A 27 11.07 -2.95 1.09
N ILE A 28 11.65 -1.81 0.72
CA ILE A 28 11.67 -1.33 -0.67
C ILE A 28 12.37 -2.34 -1.57
N HIS A 29 13.54 -2.83 -1.15
CA HIS A 29 14.27 -3.84 -1.91
C HIS A 29 13.42 -5.09 -2.11
N ARG A 30 12.74 -5.59 -1.06
CA ARG A 30 11.85 -6.75 -1.18
C ARG A 30 10.66 -6.47 -2.12
N TRP A 31 10.04 -5.31 -1.97
CA TRP A 31 8.92 -4.85 -2.80
C TRP A 31 9.25 -4.87 -4.29
N GLN A 32 10.47 -4.49 -4.70
CA GLN A 32 10.89 -4.53 -6.11
C GLN A 32 10.77 -5.93 -6.76
N TYR A 33 10.88 -7.01 -5.99
CA TYR A 33 10.78 -8.38 -6.51
C TYR A 33 9.39 -8.97 -6.39
N VAL A 34 8.61 -8.59 -5.38
CA VAL A 34 7.27 -9.17 -5.14
C VAL A 34 6.16 -8.39 -5.84
N ALA A 35 6.31 -7.06 -5.98
CA ALA A 35 5.26 -6.20 -6.52
C ALA A 35 4.83 -6.57 -7.96
N PRO A 36 5.75 -6.87 -8.89
CA PRO A 36 5.37 -7.26 -10.25
C PRO A 36 4.66 -8.62 -10.35
N ASN A 37 4.67 -9.41 -9.28
CA ASN A 37 4.15 -10.78 -9.24
C ASN A 37 2.82 -10.92 -8.49
N PHE A 38 2.23 -9.80 -8.04
CA PHE A 38 0.89 -9.82 -7.46
C PHE A 38 -0.19 -10.03 -8.53
N GLU A 39 -1.35 -10.50 -8.08
CA GLU A 39 -2.56 -10.59 -8.91
C GLU A 39 -2.99 -9.21 -9.43
N GLU A 40 -3.66 -9.17 -10.60
CA GLU A 40 -4.10 -7.92 -11.25
C GLU A 40 -5.02 -7.05 -10.37
N ASP A 41 -5.65 -7.66 -9.37
CA ASP A 41 -6.51 -6.99 -8.39
C ASP A 41 -5.74 -6.10 -7.40
N LEU A 42 -4.41 -6.24 -7.28
CA LEU A 42 -3.60 -5.50 -6.31
C LEU A 42 -2.68 -4.47 -6.98
N PHE A 43 -2.97 -3.19 -6.72
CA PHE A 43 -2.02 -2.11 -6.93
C PHE A 43 -1.25 -1.82 -5.65
N LEU A 44 0.08 -1.89 -5.67
CA LEU A 44 0.92 -1.55 -4.52
C LEU A 44 2.13 -0.70 -4.95
N ARG A 45 2.19 0.57 -4.50
CA ARG A 45 3.33 1.46 -4.75
C ARG A 45 4.04 1.86 -3.45
N VAL A 46 5.23 2.42 -3.60
CA VAL A 46 5.98 3.07 -2.51
C VAL A 46 6.18 4.55 -2.81
N LEU A 47 5.89 5.39 -1.84
CA LEU A 47 6.27 6.80 -1.81
C LEU A 47 7.44 6.98 -0.85
N ALA A 48 8.63 7.29 -1.38
CA ALA A 48 9.80 7.63 -0.57
C ALA A 48 9.87 9.15 -0.38
N THR A 49 9.76 9.62 0.85
CA THR A 49 9.79 11.06 1.18
C THR A 49 10.82 11.36 2.25
N ARG A 50 11.39 12.57 2.21
CA ARG A 50 12.28 13.06 3.26
C ARG A 50 11.44 13.54 4.44
N ILE A 51 11.80 13.12 5.65
CA ILE A 51 11.21 13.59 6.91
C ILE A 51 12.32 14.07 7.87
N THR A 52 11.93 14.93 8.81
CA THR A 52 12.80 15.38 9.90
C THR A 52 12.33 14.73 11.20
N THR A 53 13.22 14.09 11.94
CA THR A 53 12.89 13.52 13.26
C THR A 53 12.76 14.61 14.32
N SER A 54 12.24 14.26 15.50
CA SER A 54 12.16 15.16 16.66
C SER A 54 13.52 15.73 17.07
N GLU A 55 14.60 15.00 16.82
CA GLU A 55 15.98 15.40 17.12
C GLU A 55 16.60 16.30 16.03
N GLY A 56 15.83 16.66 15.00
CA GLY A 56 16.29 17.48 13.88
C GLY A 56 17.10 16.71 12.82
N MET A 57 17.21 15.39 12.94
CA MET A 57 17.90 14.56 11.95
C MET A 57 17.02 14.31 10.73
N MET A 58 17.64 14.28 9.55
CA MET A 58 16.95 14.05 8.29
C MET A 58 17.00 12.56 7.96
N THR A 59 15.85 11.95 7.68
CA THR A 59 15.73 10.54 7.30
C THR A 59 14.72 10.36 6.15
N ILE A 60 14.65 9.15 5.60
CA ILE A 60 13.69 8.77 4.56
C ILE A 60 12.56 7.96 5.19
N ARG A 61 11.32 8.35 4.89
CA ARG A 61 10.11 7.57 5.15
C ARG A 61 9.70 6.87 3.86
N ALA A 62 9.48 5.56 3.95
CA ALA A 62 8.87 4.78 2.88
C ALA A 62 7.40 4.51 3.22
N THR A 63 6.48 5.05 2.44
CA THR A 63 5.05 4.81 2.62
C THR A 63 4.57 3.83 1.55
N PHE A 64 4.12 2.65 1.98
CA PHE A 64 3.48 1.66 1.13
C PHE A 64 2.00 1.99 1.03
N ASN A 65 1.47 2.16 -0.19
CA ASN A 65 0.06 2.45 -0.38
C ASN A 65 -0.54 1.62 -1.50
N SER A 66 -1.81 1.25 -1.30
CA SER A 66 -2.46 0.23 -2.11
C SER A 66 -3.91 0.56 -2.43
N VAL A 67 -4.37 0.01 -3.56
CA VAL A 67 -5.77 -0.25 -3.86
C VAL A 67 -5.89 -1.72 -4.23
N PHE A 68 -6.77 -2.44 -3.55
CA PHE A 68 -7.07 -3.84 -3.81
C PHE A 68 -8.54 -4.02 -4.19
N LEU A 69 -8.79 -4.68 -5.32
CA LEU A 69 -10.12 -4.98 -5.85
C LEU A 69 -10.73 -6.20 -5.14
N GLY A 70 -10.86 -6.10 -3.82
CA GLY A 70 -11.40 -7.15 -2.96
C GLY A 70 -11.52 -6.70 -1.52
N GLY A 71 -12.01 -7.60 -0.66
CA GLY A 71 -12.17 -7.34 0.77
C GLY A 71 -10.89 -7.52 1.59
N ILE A 72 -10.91 -7.01 2.83
CA ILE A 72 -9.75 -7.00 3.73
C ILE A 72 -9.18 -8.39 3.98
N ASP A 73 -10.03 -9.40 4.19
CA ASP A 73 -9.56 -10.75 4.54
C ASP A 73 -8.71 -11.38 3.44
N ARG A 74 -9.11 -11.19 2.16
CA ARG A 74 -8.35 -11.65 1.00
C ARG A 74 -7.05 -10.88 0.84
N LEU A 75 -7.08 -9.56 1.08
CA LEU A 75 -5.88 -8.74 1.06
C LEU A 75 -4.86 -9.20 2.11
N LEU A 76 -5.29 -9.38 3.36
CA LEU A 76 -4.40 -9.80 4.45
C LEU A 76 -3.80 -11.18 4.17
N ALA A 77 -4.60 -12.12 3.66
CA ALA A 77 -4.09 -13.44 3.25
C ALA A 77 -3.03 -13.33 2.14
N LEU A 78 -3.29 -12.54 1.10
CA LEU A 78 -2.35 -12.31 0.01
C LEU A 78 -1.04 -11.67 0.49
N MET A 79 -1.13 -10.67 1.36
CA MET A 79 0.04 -9.98 1.92
C MET A 79 0.84 -10.91 2.82
N GLN A 80 0.18 -11.73 3.64
CA GLN A 80 0.87 -12.73 4.48
C GLN A 80 1.57 -13.81 3.65
N GLU A 81 1.02 -14.19 2.49
CA GLU A 81 1.64 -15.18 1.61
C GLU A 81 2.83 -14.62 0.83
N LYS A 82 2.66 -13.44 0.22
CA LYS A 82 3.61 -12.93 -0.79
C LYS A 82 4.55 -11.85 -0.27
N PHE A 83 4.14 -11.09 0.73
CA PHE A 83 4.93 -9.99 1.29
C PHE A 83 4.76 -9.87 2.82
N PRO A 84 4.98 -10.95 3.59
CA PRO A 84 4.81 -10.96 5.04
C PRO A 84 5.71 -9.97 5.77
N GLU A 85 6.85 -9.60 5.18
CA GLU A 85 7.80 -8.66 5.75
C GLU A 85 7.19 -7.26 5.92
N LEU A 86 6.16 -6.91 5.13
CA LEU A 86 5.48 -5.63 5.31
C LEU A 86 4.71 -5.57 6.64
N CYS A 87 4.35 -6.71 7.23
CA CYS A 87 3.55 -6.81 8.46
C CYS A 87 2.30 -5.93 8.41
N LEU A 88 1.49 -6.08 7.35
CA LEU A 88 0.25 -5.32 7.19
C LEU A 88 -0.79 -5.80 8.22
N GLU A 89 -1.29 -4.86 9.02
CA GLU A 89 -2.33 -5.15 10.01
C GLU A 89 -3.72 -4.77 9.49
N ARG A 90 -4.78 -5.38 10.06
CA ARG A 90 -6.16 -5.11 9.67
C ARG A 90 -6.53 -3.65 9.90
N GLU A 91 -6.00 -3.08 10.97
CA GLU A 91 -6.24 -1.72 11.46
C GLU A 91 -5.69 -0.67 10.49
N GLU A 92 -4.73 -1.04 9.64
CA GLU A 92 -4.19 -0.21 8.57
C GLU A 92 -5.02 -0.27 7.28
N CYS A 93 -5.99 -1.17 7.21
CA CYS A 93 -6.85 -1.40 6.04
C CYS A 93 -8.22 -0.74 6.21
N THR A 94 -8.71 -0.12 5.15
CA THR A 94 -10.07 0.44 5.10
C THR A 94 -10.78 -0.01 3.83
N GLU A 95 -12.03 -0.44 3.96
CA GLU A 95 -12.89 -0.66 2.79
C GLU A 95 -13.70 0.60 2.45
N MET A 96 -13.74 0.93 1.17
CA MET A 96 -14.46 2.10 0.66
C MET A 96 -14.90 1.88 -0.79
N SER A 97 -15.68 2.80 -1.33
CA SER A 97 -16.00 2.78 -2.77
C SER A 97 -14.77 3.06 -3.62
N TRP A 98 -14.78 2.62 -4.88
CA TRP A 98 -13.67 2.88 -5.79
C TRP A 98 -13.34 4.37 -5.93
N ILE A 99 -14.34 5.24 -6.06
CA ILE A 99 -14.10 6.68 -6.21
C ILE A 99 -13.45 7.29 -4.96
N GLN A 100 -13.84 6.82 -3.76
CA GLN A 100 -13.19 7.24 -2.51
C GLN A 100 -11.74 6.78 -2.45
N SER A 101 -11.42 5.59 -2.99
CA SER A 101 -10.05 5.07 -3.03
C SER A 101 -9.09 5.95 -3.84
N ILE A 102 -9.60 6.59 -4.91
CA ILE A 102 -8.84 7.54 -5.73
C ILE A 102 -8.47 8.78 -4.90
N LEU A 103 -9.44 9.33 -4.16
CA LEU A 103 -9.22 10.49 -3.28
C LEU A 103 -8.22 10.14 -2.16
N PHE A 104 -8.40 8.98 -1.52
CA PHE A 104 -7.52 8.48 -0.46
C PHE A 104 -6.06 8.30 -0.93
N ASN A 105 -5.86 7.76 -2.14
CA ASN A 105 -4.53 7.54 -2.72
C ASN A 105 -3.86 8.82 -3.23
N ALA A 106 -4.64 9.85 -3.55
CA ALA A 106 -4.15 11.14 -3.97
C ALA A 106 -3.90 12.12 -2.80
N ASP A 107 -4.10 11.66 -1.56
CA ASP A 107 -3.96 12.48 -0.34
C ASP A 107 -4.86 13.73 -0.34
N PHE A 108 -6.02 13.66 -1.02
CA PHE A 108 -7.02 14.73 -1.00
C PHE A 108 -7.97 14.59 0.20
N PRO A 109 -8.48 15.72 0.74
CA PRO A 109 -9.47 15.73 1.82
C PRO A 109 -10.75 14.96 1.47
#